data_AF-A0A0J7JZ32-F1
#
_entry.id   AF-A0A0J7JZ32-F1
#
_cell.length_a   1.000
_cell.length_b   1.000
_cell.length_c   1.000
_cell.angle_alpha   90.00
_cell.angle_beta   90.00
_cell.angle_gamma   90.00
#
_symmetry.space_group_name_H-M   'P 1'
#
loop_
_entity.id
_entity.type
_entity.pdbx_description
1 polymer ?
#
loop_
_entity_poly.entity_id
_entity_poly.type
_entity_poly.pdbx_seq_one_letter_code
_entity_poly.pdbx_strand_id
1 'polypeptide(L)'
;MEWRDILEKPNAPGEWTKMALVPHLEAWMAREPGIGSMTFHLTQVFSGHGCFADFLLRIGKRIDASCDFCGDEDGVYHVLRECPLWDWQRVLMKRQLKLPRDFTLGDVAEVILESRENWKVFSAFVEEALRDKEEERRRERAGTSSTSDGDDGAE
;
A
#
# COMPACT_ATOMS: atom_id res chain seq x y z
N MET A 1 2.09 -7.59 -32.34
CA MET A 1 2.02 -6.54 -31.31
C MET A 1 2.65 -7.13 -30.09
N GLU A 2 3.82 -6.63 -29.70
CA GLU A 2 4.54 -7.13 -28.52
C GLU A 2 3.77 -6.67 -27.27
N TRP A 3 3.65 -7.51 -26.25
CA TRP A 3 2.92 -7.17 -25.03
C TRP A 3 3.53 -5.94 -24.32
N ARG A 4 4.82 -5.67 -24.54
CA ARG A 4 5.51 -4.45 -24.06
C ARG A 4 4.88 -3.18 -24.61
N ASP A 5 4.62 -3.11 -25.91
CA ASP A 5 4.00 -1.96 -26.57
C ASP A 5 2.62 -1.61 -25.98
N ILE A 6 1.92 -2.59 -25.40
CA ILE A 6 0.62 -2.39 -24.74
C ILE A 6 0.83 -1.84 -23.34
N LEU A 7 1.81 -2.34 -22.61
CA LEU A 7 2.12 -1.91 -21.25
C LEU A 7 2.81 -0.55 -21.19
N GLU A 8 3.42 -0.06 -22.27
CA GLU A 8 4.03 1.27 -22.27
C GLU A 8 3.05 2.41 -22.59
N LYS A 9 1.81 2.09 -22.97
CA LYS A 9 0.80 3.12 -23.26
C LYS A 9 0.37 3.85 -21.97
N PRO A 10 0.42 5.19 -21.94
CA PRO A 10 -0.02 5.98 -20.79
C PRO A 10 -1.54 5.92 -20.61
N ASN A 11 -2.01 6.22 -19.40
CA ASN A 11 -3.44 6.29 -19.05
C ASN A 11 -4.23 4.98 -19.25
N ALA A 12 -3.55 3.84 -19.14
CA ALA A 12 -4.21 2.53 -19.15
C ALA A 12 -4.58 2.10 -17.70
N PRO A 13 -5.60 1.24 -17.52
CA PRO A 13 -5.86 0.61 -16.23
C PRO A 13 -4.59 -0.04 -15.66
N GLY A 14 -4.36 0.14 -14.37
CA GLY A 14 -3.19 -0.43 -13.69
C GLY A 14 -1.88 0.35 -13.89
N GLU A 15 -1.94 1.61 -14.34
CA GLU A 15 -0.76 2.48 -14.52
C GLU A 15 0.18 2.47 -13.32
N TRP A 16 -0.37 2.53 -12.10
CA TRP A 16 0.39 2.44 -10.86
C TRP A 16 1.30 1.20 -10.78
N THR A 17 0.70 0.02 -10.98
CA THR A 17 1.43 -1.26 -10.99
C THR A 17 2.41 -1.33 -12.14
N LYS A 18 2.02 -0.83 -13.31
CA LYS A 18 2.85 -0.82 -14.51
C LYS A 18 4.12 -0.01 -14.29
N MET A 19 4.00 1.21 -13.77
CA MET A 19 5.14 2.08 -13.46
C MET A 19 6.12 1.43 -12.50
N ALA A 20 5.64 0.65 -11.53
CA ALA A 20 6.49 -0.06 -10.58
C ALA A 20 7.17 -1.31 -11.17
N LEU A 21 6.45 -2.11 -11.95
CA LEU A 21 6.89 -3.46 -12.31
C LEU A 21 7.40 -3.60 -13.75
N VAL A 22 6.88 -2.83 -14.72
CA VAL A 22 7.28 -2.95 -16.13
C VAL A 22 8.79 -2.77 -16.33
N PRO A 23 9.46 -1.80 -15.69
CA PRO A 23 10.92 -1.66 -15.80
C PRO A 23 11.71 -2.89 -15.33
N HIS A 24 11.12 -3.68 -14.43
CA HIS A 24 11.76 -4.85 -13.82
C HIS A 24 11.05 -6.16 -14.18
N LEU A 25 10.18 -6.17 -15.19
CA LEU A 25 9.22 -7.25 -15.39
C LEU A 25 9.89 -8.58 -15.73
N GLU A 26 10.98 -8.55 -16.50
CA GLU A 26 11.75 -9.76 -16.82
C GLU A 26 12.35 -10.38 -15.56
N ALA A 27 13.04 -9.57 -14.74
CA ALA A 27 13.60 -10.00 -13.47
C ALA A 27 12.50 -10.48 -12.51
N TRP A 28 11.37 -9.77 -12.46
CA TRP A 28 10.22 -10.14 -11.67
C TRP A 28 9.66 -11.51 -12.05
N MET A 29 9.54 -11.81 -13.34
CA MET A 29 9.03 -13.08 -13.86
C MET A 29 10.05 -14.21 -13.74
N ALA A 30 11.34 -13.91 -13.89
CA ALA A 30 12.43 -14.89 -13.81
C ALA A 30 12.87 -15.19 -12.37
N ARG A 31 12.40 -14.42 -11.37
CA ARG A 31 12.79 -14.59 -9.97
C ARG A 31 12.48 -16.01 -9.49
N GLU A 32 13.40 -16.56 -8.69
CA GLU A 32 13.15 -17.83 -8.04
C GLU A 32 11.96 -17.73 -7.06
N PRO A 33 11.08 -18.74 -6.98
CA PRO A 33 9.96 -18.75 -6.03
C PRO A 33 10.39 -18.53 -4.56
N GLY A 34 11.64 -18.86 -4.23
CA GLY A 34 12.22 -18.67 -2.90
C GLY A 34 12.59 -17.21 -2.55
N ILE A 35 12.70 -16.30 -3.53
CA ILE A 35 13.00 -14.88 -3.30
C ILE A 35 11.86 -14.20 -2.54
N GLY A 36 10.61 -14.46 -2.93
CA GLY A 36 9.46 -13.91 -2.24
C GLY A 36 8.14 -14.07 -2.99
N SER A 37 7.05 -13.98 -2.23
CA SER A 37 5.69 -14.05 -2.74
C SER A 37 4.93 -12.75 -2.50
N MET A 38 3.94 -12.50 -3.34
CA MET A 38 3.02 -11.38 -3.16
C MET A 38 2.01 -11.73 -2.08
N THR A 39 2.15 -11.10 -0.92
CA THR A 39 1.14 -11.18 0.14
C THR A 39 -0.03 -10.26 -0.17
N PHE A 40 -1.12 -10.39 0.60
CA PHE A 40 -2.30 -9.56 0.44
C PHE A 40 -1.96 -8.06 0.56
N HIS A 41 -1.19 -7.69 1.58
CA HIS A 41 -0.78 -6.29 1.83
C HIS A 41 0.24 -5.79 0.81
N LEU A 42 1.18 -6.62 0.35
CA LEU A 42 2.06 -6.25 -0.76
C LEU A 42 1.24 -5.99 -2.05
N THR A 43 0.25 -6.82 -2.33
CA THR A 43 -0.62 -6.64 -3.50
C THR A 43 -1.38 -5.32 -3.43
N GLN A 44 -1.88 -4.94 -2.24
CA GLN A 44 -2.50 -3.64 -2.02
C GLN A 44 -1.54 -2.49 -2.33
N VAL A 45 -0.32 -2.50 -1.80
CA VAL A 45 0.71 -1.49 -2.05
C VAL A 45 1.05 -1.37 -3.54
N PHE A 46 1.30 -2.50 -4.22
CA PHE A 46 1.68 -2.51 -5.64
C PHE A 46 0.51 -2.21 -6.59
N SER A 47 -0.73 -2.19 -6.11
CA SER A 47 -1.90 -1.80 -6.90
C SER A 47 -2.47 -0.43 -6.52
N GLY A 48 -2.06 0.14 -5.39
CA GLY A 48 -2.69 1.34 -4.84
C GLY A 48 -4.15 1.11 -4.46
N HIS A 49 -4.49 -0.13 -4.08
CA HIS A 49 -5.85 -0.55 -3.73
C HIS A 49 -5.91 -1.01 -2.26
N GLY A 50 -7.13 -1.28 -1.79
CA GLY A 50 -7.35 -1.93 -0.50
C GLY A 50 -7.71 -0.96 0.62
N CYS A 51 -6.89 -0.88 1.67
CA CYS A 51 -7.24 -0.15 2.90
C CYS A 51 -6.86 1.35 2.90
N PHE A 52 -6.27 1.85 1.80
CA PHE A 52 -5.96 3.26 1.61
C PHE A 52 -7.23 4.10 1.42
N ALA A 53 -7.35 5.21 2.15
CA ALA A 53 -8.51 6.08 2.06
C ALA A 53 -8.67 6.70 0.67
N ASP A 54 -7.57 7.04 -0.02
CA ASP A 54 -7.58 7.56 -1.39
C ASP A 54 -8.33 6.62 -2.35
N PHE A 55 -8.06 5.32 -2.24
CA PHE A 55 -8.68 4.26 -3.01
C PHE A 55 -10.15 4.10 -2.60
N LEU A 56 -10.42 4.06 -1.30
CA LEU A 56 -11.77 3.89 -0.78
C LEU A 56 -12.68 5.05 -1.17
N LEU A 57 -12.18 6.28 -1.18
CA LEU A 57 -12.88 7.45 -1.71
C LEU A 57 -13.20 7.26 -3.20
N ARG A 58 -12.19 6.89 -4.00
CA ARG A 58 -12.35 6.65 -5.44
C ARG A 58 -13.41 5.60 -5.78
N ILE A 59 -13.63 4.62 -4.91
CA ILE A 59 -14.68 3.59 -5.08
C ILE A 59 -15.96 3.84 -4.25
N GLY A 60 -16.11 5.03 -3.65
CA GLY A 60 -17.32 5.43 -2.91
C GLY A 60 -17.52 4.71 -1.57
N LYS A 61 -16.48 4.14 -0.98
CA LYS A 61 -16.50 3.49 0.35
C LYS A 61 -16.08 4.42 1.50
N ARG A 62 -15.56 5.61 1.19
CA ARG A 62 -15.32 6.71 2.12
C ARG A 62 -15.83 8.02 1.52
N ILE A 63 -16.05 9.00 2.38
CA ILE A 63 -16.40 10.39 2.01
C ILE A 63 -15.18 11.30 1.86
N ASP A 64 -14.02 10.87 2.35
CA ASP A 64 -12.75 11.59 2.28
C ASP A 64 -11.57 10.64 2.07
N ALA A 65 -10.40 11.22 1.77
CA ALA A 65 -9.14 10.50 1.61
C ALA A 65 -8.23 10.65 2.85
N SER A 66 -8.80 10.97 4.02
CA SER A 66 -8.00 11.26 5.22
C SER A 66 -7.46 9.97 5.87
N CYS A 67 -6.24 10.05 6.38
CA CYS A 67 -5.59 9.03 7.17
C CYS A 67 -6.20 9.01 8.57
N ASP A 68 -6.66 7.84 9.01
CA ASP A 68 -7.33 7.66 10.31
C ASP A 68 -6.41 7.99 11.50
N PHE A 69 -5.09 8.09 11.28
CA PHE A 69 -4.08 8.35 12.32
C PHE A 69 -3.55 9.79 12.36
N CYS A 70 -3.50 10.48 11.22
CA CYS A 70 -2.86 11.80 11.14
C CYS A 70 -3.62 12.84 10.32
N GLY A 71 -4.71 12.47 9.65
CA GLY A 71 -5.57 13.38 8.90
C GLY A 71 -5.09 13.76 7.50
N ASP A 72 -3.83 13.50 7.14
CA ASP A 72 -3.29 13.75 5.79
C ASP A 72 -3.89 12.80 4.74
N GLU A 73 -3.63 13.06 3.46
CA GLU A 73 -4.08 12.20 2.36
C GLU A 73 -3.46 10.80 2.43
N ASP A 74 -4.32 9.79 2.57
CA ASP A 74 -3.94 8.41 2.83
C ASP A 74 -3.86 7.58 1.55
N GLY A 75 -2.71 7.69 0.89
CA GLY A 75 -2.29 6.82 -0.20
C GLY A 75 -1.10 5.94 0.13
N VAL A 76 -0.64 5.17 -0.85
CA VAL A 76 0.51 4.26 -0.68
C VAL A 76 1.75 5.01 -0.21
N TYR A 77 2.11 6.10 -0.88
CA TYR A 77 3.31 6.86 -0.53
C TYR A 77 3.20 7.55 0.82
N HIS A 78 1.98 7.88 1.27
CA HIS A 78 1.78 8.36 2.62
C HIS A 78 2.27 7.33 3.65
N VAL A 79 1.84 6.06 3.52
CA VAL A 79 2.33 4.97 4.38
C VAL A 79 3.84 4.76 4.23
N LEU A 80 4.32 4.68 2.99
CA LEU A 80 5.72 4.35 2.71
C LEU A 80 6.72 5.47 3.06
N ARG A 81 6.29 6.74 3.16
CA ARG A 81 7.20 7.89 3.22
C ARG A 81 6.88 8.95 4.27
N GLU A 82 5.62 9.11 4.66
CA GLU A 82 5.17 10.36 5.31
C GLU A 82 4.48 10.13 6.66
N CYS A 83 3.63 9.10 6.79
CA CYS A 83 2.79 8.92 7.96
C CYS A 83 3.63 8.86 9.26
N PRO A 84 3.35 9.71 10.27
CA PRO A 84 4.13 9.74 11.50
C PRO A 84 4.06 8.44 12.32
N LEU A 85 2.95 7.69 12.20
CA LEU A 85 2.71 6.47 12.98
C LEU A 85 3.81 5.41 12.79
N TRP A 86 4.29 5.25 11.55
CA TRP A 86 5.29 4.24 11.20
C TRP A 86 6.68 4.84 10.94
N ASP A 87 6.97 6.05 11.44
CA ASP A 87 8.22 6.74 11.12
C ASP A 87 9.46 5.93 11.55
N TRP A 88 9.42 5.33 12.73
CA TRP A 88 10.51 4.50 13.23
C TRP A 88 10.75 3.25 12.37
N GLN A 89 9.70 2.47 12.11
CA GLN A 89 9.76 1.25 11.28
C GLN A 89 10.19 1.59 9.85
N ARG A 90 9.71 2.72 9.32
CA ARG A 90 10.08 3.22 7.99
C ARG A 90 11.56 3.59 7.93
N VAL A 91 12.09 4.31 8.91
CA VAL A 91 13.53 4.64 8.95
C VAL A 91 14.38 3.36 8.96
N LEU A 92 13.98 2.35 9.73
CA LEU A 92 14.67 1.06 9.77
C LEU A 92 14.62 0.34 8.41
N MET A 93 13.44 0.24 7.81
CA MET A 93 13.24 -0.38 6.49
C MET A 93 14.06 0.34 5.41
N LYS A 94 13.99 1.68 5.33
CA LYS A 94 14.76 2.46 4.33
C LYS A 94 16.26 2.29 4.50
N ARG A 95 16.76 2.25 5.74
CA ARG A 95 18.18 2.04 6.02
C ARG A 95 18.66 0.67 5.58
N GLN A 96 17.87 -0.38 5.86
CA GLN A 96 18.23 -1.75 5.48
C GLN A 96 18.19 -1.95 3.97
N LEU A 97 17.18 -1.38 3.30
CA LEU A 97 17.01 -1.45 1.85
C LEU A 97 17.84 -0.41 1.08
N LYS A 98 18.54 0.49 1.79
CA LYS A 98 19.31 1.60 1.22
C LYS A 98 18.50 2.49 0.25
N LEU A 99 17.22 2.66 0.54
CA LEU A 99 16.31 3.45 -0.30
C LEU A 99 16.54 4.97 -0.10
N PRO A 100 16.48 5.78 -1.16
CA PRO A 100 16.56 7.23 -1.06
C PRO A 100 15.35 7.81 -0.29
N ARG A 101 15.35 9.13 -0.04
CA ARG A 101 14.26 9.76 0.72
C ARG A 101 12.92 9.64 -0.04
N ASP A 102 12.95 9.86 -1.33
CA ASP A 102 11.87 10.04 -2.29
C ASP A 102 11.71 8.84 -3.23
N PHE A 103 12.10 7.64 -2.78
CA PHE A 103 11.98 6.41 -3.54
C PHE A 103 10.56 6.18 -4.10
N THR A 104 10.54 5.48 -5.22
CA THR A 104 9.36 5.00 -5.94
C THR A 104 9.14 3.52 -5.69
N LEU A 105 7.96 2.99 -6.04
CA LEU A 105 7.76 1.54 -6.05
C LEU A 105 8.63 0.79 -7.06
N GLY A 106 9.14 1.47 -8.10
CA GLY A 106 10.15 0.90 -9.00
C GLY A 106 11.46 0.65 -8.28
N ASP A 107 11.96 1.64 -7.53
CA ASP A 107 13.18 1.48 -6.71
C ASP A 107 13.00 0.36 -5.67
N VAL A 108 11.80 0.24 -5.08
CA VAL A 108 11.49 -0.90 -4.20
C VAL A 108 11.52 -2.22 -4.97
N ALA A 109 10.87 -2.29 -6.14
CA ALA A 109 10.82 -3.50 -6.95
C ALA A 109 12.23 -3.98 -7.35
N GLU A 110 13.11 -3.05 -7.75
CA GLU A 110 14.51 -3.34 -8.02
C GLU A 110 15.20 -3.97 -6.79
N VAL A 111 15.13 -3.30 -5.64
CA VAL A 111 15.83 -3.73 -4.42
C VAL A 111 15.31 -5.06 -3.87
N ILE A 112 13.99 -5.28 -3.85
CA ILE A 112 13.42 -6.52 -3.28
C ILE A 112 13.71 -7.75 -4.16
N LEU A 113 13.97 -7.55 -5.46
CA LEU A 113 14.35 -8.63 -6.37
C LEU A 113 15.79 -9.10 -6.17
N GLU A 114 16.66 -8.28 -5.58
CA GLU A 114 18.08 -8.63 -5.37
C GLU A 114 18.26 -9.76 -4.34
N SER A 115 17.39 -9.84 -3.33
CA SER A 115 17.52 -10.88 -2.31
C SER A 115 16.22 -11.16 -1.55
N ARG A 116 16.11 -12.39 -1.07
CA ARG A 116 15.03 -12.81 -0.15
C ARG A 116 14.97 -11.95 1.11
N GLU A 117 16.12 -11.47 1.60
CA GLU A 117 16.15 -10.65 2.79
C GLU A 117 15.57 -9.27 2.54
N ASN A 118 15.92 -8.62 1.42
CA ASN A 118 15.31 -7.35 1.03
C ASN A 118 13.79 -7.48 0.87
N TRP A 119 13.33 -8.55 0.23
CA TRP A 119 11.90 -8.85 0.10
C TRP A 119 11.21 -8.94 1.46
N LYS A 120 11.79 -9.68 2.41
CA LYS A 120 11.24 -9.83 3.77
C LYS A 120 11.20 -8.50 4.53
N VAL A 121 12.25 -7.70 4.46
CA VAL A 121 12.32 -6.40 5.14
C VAL A 121 11.19 -5.49 4.67
N PHE A 122 10.99 -5.39 3.35
CA PHE A 122 9.88 -4.61 2.81
C PHE A 122 8.52 -5.20 3.18
N SER A 123 8.37 -6.54 3.06
CA SER A 123 7.12 -7.23 3.37
C SER A 123 6.71 -7.05 4.83
N ALA A 124 7.65 -7.18 5.77
CA ALA A 124 7.37 -7.04 7.20
C ALA A 124 6.84 -5.63 7.53
N PHE A 125 7.48 -4.60 6.99
CA PHE A 125 7.01 -3.22 7.15
C PHE A 125 5.60 -3.02 6.59
N VAL A 126 5.35 -3.50 5.36
CA VAL A 126 4.03 -3.36 4.71
C VAL A 126 2.94 -4.12 5.47
N GLU A 127 3.24 -5.33 5.92
CA GLU A 127 2.28 -6.16 6.67
C GLU A 127 1.94 -5.58 8.04
N GLU A 128 2.91 -4.99 8.74
CA GLU A 128 2.67 -4.29 9.99
C GLU A 128 1.78 -3.05 9.75
N ALA A 129 2.19 -2.18 8.83
CA ALA A 129 1.49 -0.93 8.59
C ALA A 129 0.04 -1.13 8.09
N LEU A 130 -0.17 -2.02 7.13
CA LEU A 130 -1.52 -2.25 6.59
C LEU A 130 -2.41 -3.03 7.55
N ARG A 131 -1.84 -3.86 8.43
CA ARG A 131 -2.60 -4.52 9.51
C ARG A 131 -3.09 -3.50 10.53
N ASP A 132 -2.25 -2.58 10.97
CA ASP A 132 -2.65 -1.50 11.88
C ASP A 132 -3.81 -0.69 11.29
N LYS A 133 -3.71 -0.31 10.01
CA LYS A 133 -4.79 0.39 9.28
C LYS A 133 -6.09 -0.42 9.26
N GLU A 134 -6.02 -1.69 8.91
CA GLU A 134 -7.21 -2.54 8.83
C GLU A 134 -7.85 -2.77 10.20
N GLU A 135 -7.05 -2.80 11.26
CA GLU A 135 -7.53 -2.91 12.63
C GLU A 135 -8.24 -1.64 13.10
N GLU A 136 -7.66 -0.46 12.85
CA GLU A 136 -8.31 0.82 13.16
C GLU A 136 -9.68 0.91 12.51
N ARG A 137 -9.75 0.64 11.20
CA ARG A 137 -11.01 0.68 10.46
C ARG A 137 -12.03 -0.33 10.96
N ARG A 138 -11.57 -1.50 11.44
CA ARG A 138 -12.46 -2.50 12.05
C ARG A 138 -13.02 -1.98 13.37
N ARG A 139 -12.22 -1.29 14.18
CA ARG A 139 -12.64 -0.67 15.44
C ARG A 139 -13.63 0.47 15.19
N GLU A 140 -13.36 1.37 14.26
CA GLU A 140 -14.27 2.46 13.90
C GLU A 140 -15.65 1.94 13.44
N ARG A 141 -15.68 0.93 12.56
CA ARG A 141 -16.93 0.32 12.08
C ARG A 141 -17.73 -0.32 13.22
N ALA A 142 -17.05 -0.98 14.16
CA ALA A 142 -17.70 -1.58 15.32
C ALA A 142 -18.20 -0.51 16.32
N GLY A 143 -17.48 0.61 16.48
CA GLY A 143 -17.93 1.73 17.31
C GLY A 143 -19.15 2.43 16.75
N THR A 144 -19.20 2.62 15.42
CA THR A 144 -20.29 3.34 14.74
C THR A 144 -21.62 2.57 14.76
N SER A 145 -21.60 1.23 14.77
CA SER A 145 -22.82 0.41 14.85
C SER A 145 -23.58 0.50 16.18
N SER A 146 -23.01 1.16 17.19
CA SER A 146 -23.56 1.20 18.56
C SER A 146 -24.44 2.41 18.87
N THR A 147 -24.65 3.32 17.92
CA THR A 147 -25.22 4.67 18.19
C THR A 147 -26.57 4.96 17.53
N SER A 148 -27.28 3.95 17.01
CA SER A 148 -28.55 4.20 16.29
C SER A 148 -29.85 3.97 17.06
N ASP A 149 -29.85 3.49 18.31
CA ASP A 149 -31.11 3.20 19.01
C ASP A 149 -31.26 4.08 20.26
N GLY A 150 -32.04 5.16 20.12
CA GLY A 150 -32.49 5.94 21.27
C GLY A 150 -32.97 7.34 20.96
N ASP A 151 -34.02 7.50 20.14
CA ASP A 151 -35.00 8.57 20.34
C ASP A 151 -36.32 8.20 19.65
N ASP A 152 -37.23 7.56 20.39
CA ASP A 152 -38.66 7.67 20.11
C ASP A 152 -39.30 8.27 21.36
N GLY A 153 -39.65 9.55 21.19
CA GLY A 153 -40.16 10.43 22.22
C GLY A 153 -41.50 9.98 22.81
N ALA A 154 -41.71 10.46 24.02
CA ALA A 154 -42.97 10.43 24.73
C ALA A 154 -44.05 11.24 24.00
N GLU A 155 -45.24 10.66 23.85
CA GLU A 155 -46.56 11.26 24.13
C GLU A 155 -47.55 10.16 24.57
#